data_AF-A0A839XSC4-F1
#
_entry.id   AF-A0A839XSC4-F1
#
_cell.length_a   1.000
_cell.length_b   1.000
_cell.length_c   1.000
_cell.angle_alpha   90.00
_cell.angle_beta   90.00
_cell.angle_gamma   90.00
#
_symmetry.space_group_name_H-M   'P 1'
#
loop_
_entity.id
_entity.type
_entity.pdbx_description
1 polymer ?
#
loop_
_entity_poly.entity_id
_entity_poly.type
_entity_poly.pdbx_seq_one_letter_code
_entity_poly.pdbx_strand_id
1 'polypeptide(L)' 'MTAKPGPHRRFHIGPRQVVALLVAVVVVLFVVQNRDVVDMHLFTIVVSAPLWTALVVVAALGALAGFLLTRKR' A
#
# COMPACT_ATOMS: atom_id res chain seq x y z
N MET A 1 16.47 37.43 27.73
CA MET A 1 16.48 36.61 26.50
C MET A 1 15.37 35.57 26.62
N THR A 2 14.17 35.83 26.09
CA THR A 2 13.04 34.89 26.13
C THR A 2 12.88 34.25 24.75
N ALA A 3 13.20 32.97 24.64
CA ALA A 3 13.05 32.22 23.39
C ALA A 3 11.56 32.00 23.10
N LYS A 4 11.14 32.39 21.89
CA LYS A 4 9.77 32.18 21.37
C LYS A 4 9.57 30.68 21.09
N PRO A 5 8.52 30.02 21.60
CA PRO A 5 8.29 28.61 21.30
C PRO A 5 8.00 28.47 19.81
N GLY A 6 8.77 27.62 19.12
CA GLY A 6 8.50 27.28 17.72
C GLY A 6 7.14 26.59 17.58
N PRO A 7 6.42 26.76 16.47
CA PRO A 7 5.09 26.19 16.30
C PRO A 7 5.16 24.66 16.38
N HIS A 8 4.56 24.09 17.42
CA HIS A 8 4.32 22.66 17.51
C HIS A 8 3.31 22.29 16.41
N ARG A 9 3.82 21.82 15.28
CA ARG A 9 3.02 21.35 14.16
C ARG A 9 2.31 20.07 14.61
N ARG A 10 1.10 20.22 15.16
CA ARG A 10 0.23 19.08 15.46
C ARG A 10 0.01 18.34 14.15
N PHE A 11 0.47 17.10 14.08
CA PHE A 11 0.15 16.21 12.97
C PHE A 11 -1.34 15.87 13.09
N HIS A 12 -2.17 16.57 12.31
CA HIS A 12 -3.56 16.19 12.14
C HIS A 12 -3.59 14.98 11.20
N ILE A 13 -3.70 13.79 11.79
CA ILE A 13 -3.87 12.56 11.03
C ILE A 13 -5.29 12.55 10.49
N GLY A 14 -5.43 12.79 9.19
CA GLY A 14 -6.73 12.74 8.53
C GLY A 14 -7.23 11.30 8.39
N PRO A 15 -8.55 11.06 8.35
CA PRO A 15 -9.12 9.72 8.19
C PRO A 15 -8.59 8.99 6.94
N ARG A 16 -8.27 9.72 5.86
CA ARG A 16 -7.62 9.16 4.66
C ARG A 16 -6.22 8.61 4.94
N GLN A 17 -5.43 9.24 5.81
CA GLN A 17 -4.08 8.77 6.15
C GLN A 17 -4.14 7.50 7.00
N VAL A 18 -5.13 7.39 7.88
CA VAL A 18 -5.38 6.16 8.65
C VAL A 18 -5.74 5.00 7.70
N VAL A 19 -6.64 5.24 6.74
CA VAL A 19 -7.00 4.22 5.73
C VAL A 19 -5.79 3.81 4.89
N ALA A 20 -4.99 4.77 4.42
CA ALA A 20 -3.77 4.48 3.67
C ALA A 20 -2.77 3.64 4.48
N LEU A 21 -2.60 3.97 5.78
CA LEU A 21 -1.73 3.23 6.67
C LEU A 21 -2.24 1.80 6.90
N LEU A 22 -3.54 1.62 7.13
CA LEU A 22 -4.15 0.31 7.29
C LEU A 22 -3.97 -0.56 6.04
N VAL A 23 -4.20 0.00 4.86
CA VAL A 23 -3.98 -0.70 3.59
C VAL A 23 -2.51 -1.09 3.46
N ALA A 24 -1.57 -0.19 3.76
CA ALA A 24 -0.14 -0.50 3.72
C ALA A 24 0.23 -1.65 4.66
N VAL A 25 -0.30 -1.66 5.90
CA VAL A 25 -0.08 -2.73 6.87
C VAL A 25 -0.61 -4.07 6.35
N VAL A 26 -1.84 -4.08 5.81
CA VAL A 26 -2.44 -5.29 5.22
C VAL A 26 -1.59 -5.82 4.07
N VAL A 27 -1.11 -4.95 3.18
CA VAL A 27 -0.21 -5.35 2.07
C VAL A 27 1.07 -5.98 2.60
N VAL A 28 1.72 -5.37 3.60
CA VAL A 28 2.96 -5.92 4.18
C VAL A 28 2.72 -7.28 4.82
N LEU A 29 1.66 -7.43 5.62
CA LEU A 29 1.29 -8.72 6.22
C LEU A 29 1.00 -9.77 5.15
N PHE A 30 0.29 -9.38 4.10
CA PHE A 30 0.01 -10.26 2.97
C PHE A 30 1.29 -10.78 2.30
N VAL A 31 2.26 -9.89 2.05
CA VAL A 31 3.57 -10.24 1.48
C VAL A 31 4.33 -11.20 2.38
N VAL A 32 4.38 -10.92 3.68
CA VAL A 32 5.14 -11.72 4.64
C VAL A 32 4.54 -13.10 4.84
N GLN A 33 3.20 -13.20 4.90
CA GLN A 33 2.49 -14.46 5.11
C GLN A 33 2.46 -15.36 3.87
N ASN A 34 2.35 -14.80 2.67
CA ASN A 34 2.11 -15.60 1.46
C ASN A 34 3.38 -15.90 0.66
N ARG A 35 4.53 -16.01 1.34
CA ARG A 35 5.85 -16.23 0.68
C ARG A 35 6.03 -17.61 0.07
N ASP A 36 5.12 -18.53 0.35
CA ASP A 36 5.18 -19.86 -0.22
C ASP A 36 4.99 -19.81 -1.73
N VAL A 37 5.91 -20.45 -2.45
CA VAL A 37 5.90 -20.52 -3.91
C VAL A 37 4.86 -21.57 -4.29
N VAL A 38 3.81 -21.14 -4.97
CA VAL A 38 2.73 -22.01 -5.46
C VAL A 38 2.64 -21.90 -6.97
N ASP A 39 2.37 -23.03 -7.62
CA ASP A 39 2.17 -23.08 -9.06
C ASP A 39 0.81 -22.48 -9.40
N MET A 40 0.82 -21.33 -10.09
CA MET A 40 -0.39 -20.67 -10.57
C MET A 40 -0.58 -20.90 -12.06
N HIS A 41 -1.76 -21.41 -12.43
CA HIS A 41 -2.15 -21.58 -13.83
C HIS A 41 -2.76 -20.28 -14.36
N LEU A 42 -1.98 -19.49 -15.10
CA LEU A 42 -2.44 -18.30 -15.80
C LEU A 42 -2.82 -18.65 -17.24
N PHE A 43 -4.12 -18.91 -17.49
CA PHE A 43 -4.72 -19.23 -18.80
C PHE A 43 -4.17 -20.49 -19.51
N THR A 44 -2.88 -20.56 -19.78
CA THR A 44 -2.16 -21.72 -20.35
C THR A 44 -0.71 -21.80 -19.88
N ILE A 45 -0.25 -20.82 -19.09
CA ILE A 45 1.13 -20.66 -18.64
C ILE A 45 1.18 -20.94 -17.14
N VAL A 46 2.03 -21.88 -16.72
CA VAL A 46 2.30 -22.13 -15.32
C VAL A 46 3.37 -21.16 -14.87
N VAL A 47 3.01 -20.27 -13.95
CA VAL A 47 3.95 -19.32 -13.35
C VAL A 47 4.09 -19.69 -11.89
N SER A 48 5.27 -20.18 -11.52
CA SER A 48 5.63 -20.45 -10.13
C SER A 48 6.06 -19.14 -9.49
N ALA A 49 5.14 -18.53 -8.75
CA ALA A 49 5.39 -17.28 -8.05
C ALA A 49 4.66 -17.30 -6.71
N PRO A 50 5.16 -16.56 -5.70
CA PRO A 50 4.41 -16.35 -4.49
C PRO A 50 3.11 -15.58 -4.80
N LEU A 51 1.98 -15.99 -4.21
CA LEU A 51 0.67 -15.34 -4.41
C LEU A 51 0.68 -13.84 -4.11
N TRP A 52 1.56 -13.39 -3.22
CA TRP A 52 1.70 -11.97 -2.90
C TRP A 52 2.19 -11.11 -4.06
N THR A 53 2.95 -11.66 -5.01
CA THR A 53 3.50 -10.85 -6.11
C THR A 53 2.38 -10.31 -7.00
N ALA A 54 1.44 -11.16 -7.41
CA ALA A 54 0.28 -10.75 -8.17
C ALA A 54 -0.59 -9.73 -7.42
N LEU A 55 -0.83 -9.95 -6.12
CA LEU A 55 -1.67 -9.06 -5.31
C LEU A 55 -1.02 -7.72 -5.02
N VAL A 56 0.29 -7.66 -4.82
CA VAL A 56 1.05 -6.40 -4.71
C VAL A 56 0.98 -5.62 -6.02
N VAL A 57 1.13 -6.29 -7.17
CA VAL A 57 1.03 -5.63 -8.49
C VAL A 57 -0.35 -5.02 -8.68
N VAL A 58 -1.42 -5.78 -8.44
CA VAL A 58 -2.80 -5.27 -8.57
C VAL A 58 -3.09 -4.14 -7.58
N ALA A 59 -2.64 -4.28 -6.32
CA ALA A 59 -2.80 -3.23 -5.31
C ALA A 59 -2.05 -1.96 -5.70
N ALA A 60 -0.81 -2.07 -6.21
CA ALA A 60 -0.04 -0.94 -6.69
C ALA A 60 -0.72 -0.26 -7.88
N LEU A 61 -1.24 -1.04 -8.83
CA LEU A 61 -2.00 -0.51 -9.98
C LEU A 61 -3.27 0.22 -9.53
N GLY A 62 -4.03 -0.35 -8.60
CA GLY A 62 -5.23 0.27 -8.03
C GLY A 62 -4.92 1.56 -7.27
N ALA A 63 -3.83 1.58 -6.49
CA ALA A 63 -3.37 2.78 -5.80
C ALA A 63 -2.89 3.86 -6.77
N LEU A 64 -2.15 3.48 -7.81
CA LEU A 64 -1.69 4.39 -8.86
C LEU A 64 -2.88 5.00 -9.62
N ALA A 65 -3.87 4.17 -9.96
CA ALA A 65 -5.11 4.62 -10.58
C ALA A 65 -5.84 5.60 -9.65
N GLY A 66 -6.08 5.24 -8.38
CA GLY A 66 -6.72 6.11 -7.40
C GLY A 66 -6.00 7.45 -7.22
N PHE A 67 -4.66 7.43 -7.19
CA PHE A 67 -3.83 8.63 -7.14
C PHE A 67 -3.99 9.51 -8.39
N LEU A 68 -3.91 8.93 -9.58
CA LEU A 68 -4.07 9.63 -10.85
C LEU A 68 -5.48 10.25 -10.99
N LEU A 69 -6.52 9.53 -10.58
CA LEU A 69 -7.90 10.01 -10.59
C LEU A 69 -8.14 11.11 -9.55
N THR A 70 -7.52 11.03 -8.37
CA THR A 70 -7.67 12.06 -7.32
C THR A 70 -6.85 13.31 -7.62
N ARG A 71 -5.73 13.19 -8.35
CA ARG A 71 -4.84 14.31 -8.71
C ARG A 71 -5.47 15.33 -9.67
N LYS A 72 -6.58 14.97 -10.32
CA LYS A 72 -7.29 15.83 -11.28
C LYS A 72 -8.45 16.64 -10.67
N ARG A 73 -8.67 16.55 -9.36
CA ARG A 73 -9.59 17.39 -8.58
C ARG A 73 -8.82 18.19 -7.54
#